data_AF-A0A4W5N652-F1
#
_entry.id   AF-A0A4W5N652-F1
#
_cell.length_a   1.000
_cell.length_b   1.000
_cell.length_c   1.000
_cell.angle_alpha   90.00
_cell.angle_beta   90.00
_cell.angle_gamma   90.00
#
_symmetry.space_group_name_H-M   'P 1'
#
loop_
_entity.id
_entity.type
_entity.pdbx_description
1 polymer ?
#
loop_
_entity_poly.entity_id
_entity_poly.type
_entity_poly.pdbx_seq_one_letter_code
_entity_poly.pdbx_strand_id
1 'polypeptide(L)'
;MRRFGSVQQKIPCVFLTEVKEEQSRKRECQQFQVVATENVNPIALESNIDCALATEKLDGTCCYVSIYKGQSYLWARLDRKSTKQADKRFKKHQYSHKSCKGFTWNVKEDFKTVPESWVPAHRVQHHNGQPVPDDHGHIPGWVPVEKDNKQYCWHSSVVDYDAGVALVLRPSAENEDLLEITMVPLADLLEQTLELIGTNVNGNPYGLGSKKQPVHILVAHGSVHIRNPPPVDYQQLCSWFQDSKEGRVEGIVWHCNDGTLVKLHRHHLGLRWPDGDTILNARPVVVHVDGTIREYDITSKDLFTSLSQLNGHRFSRLQDIQFDP
;
A
#
# COMPACT_ATOMS: atom_id res chain seq x y z
N MET A 1 -9.47 11.77 -13.97
CA MET A 1 -8.26 11.82 -13.12
C MET A 1 -7.08 11.25 -13.88
N ARG A 2 -5.91 11.90 -13.82
CA ARG A 2 -4.66 11.33 -14.37
C ARG A 2 -4.38 10.05 -13.58
N ARG A 3 -4.30 8.90 -14.25
CA ARG A 3 -4.06 7.60 -13.58
C ARG A 3 -2.59 7.54 -13.17
N PHE A 4 -2.31 7.79 -11.90
CA PHE A 4 -0.96 7.69 -11.35
C PHE A 4 -0.55 6.22 -11.19
N GLY A 5 0.77 5.96 -11.25
CA GLY A 5 1.32 4.64 -11.54
C GLY A 5 0.77 3.53 -10.64
N SER A 6 0.32 2.44 -11.26
CA SER A 6 -0.16 1.26 -10.56
C SER A 6 1.01 0.43 -10.01
N VAL A 7 0.91 -0.05 -8.76
CA VAL A 7 1.92 -0.86 -8.07
C VAL A 7 1.99 -2.29 -8.64
N GLN A 8 2.48 -2.40 -9.87
CA GLN A 8 2.50 -3.64 -10.65
C GLN A 8 3.84 -4.39 -10.56
N GLN A 9 4.75 -3.94 -9.68
CA GLN A 9 6.02 -4.60 -9.34
C GLN A 9 6.47 -4.19 -7.93
N LYS A 10 7.58 -4.76 -7.45
CA LYS A 10 8.22 -4.27 -6.24
C LYS A 10 8.75 -2.86 -6.49
N ILE A 11 8.25 -1.88 -5.73
CA ILE A 11 8.74 -0.49 -5.83
C ILE A 11 10.13 -0.40 -5.17
N PRO A 12 11.19 -0.02 -5.92
CA PRO A 12 12.54 0.15 -5.38
C PRO A 12 12.64 1.36 -4.46
N CYS A 13 13.68 1.35 -3.62
CA CYS A 13 14.04 2.53 -2.83
C CYS A 13 14.63 3.63 -3.74
N VAL A 14 14.33 4.89 -3.44
CA VAL A 14 14.89 6.06 -4.15
C VAL A 14 16.41 6.16 -4.00
N PHE A 15 16.95 5.64 -2.91
CA PHE A 15 18.37 5.43 -2.69
C PHE A 15 18.73 3.96 -2.87
N LEU A 16 19.99 3.68 -3.22
CA LEU A 16 20.53 2.33 -3.12
C LEU A 16 20.43 1.85 -1.66
N THR A 17 20.09 0.57 -1.46
CA THR A 17 19.94 -0.02 -0.13
C THR A 17 21.02 -1.05 0.16
N GLU A 18 21.41 -1.14 1.42
CA GLU A 18 22.31 -2.16 1.93
C GLU A 18 21.72 -2.87 3.15
N VAL A 19 22.21 -4.08 3.43
CA VAL A 19 21.87 -4.82 4.65
C VAL A 19 22.96 -4.57 5.68
N LYS A 20 22.59 -4.06 6.85
CA LYS A 20 23.47 -3.92 8.01
C LYS A 20 23.14 -4.99 9.04
N GLU A 21 24.15 -5.71 9.53
CA GLU A 21 24.04 -6.72 10.60
C GLU A 21 23.96 -6.02 11.97
N GLU A 22 22.87 -5.28 12.18
CA GLU A 22 22.56 -4.58 13.42
C GLU A 22 21.08 -4.74 13.75
N GLN A 23 20.74 -4.56 15.04
CA GLN A 23 19.38 -4.71 15.53
C GLN A 23 18.39 -3.82 14.75
N SER A 24 17.36 -4.44 14.17
CA SER A 24 16.37 -3.72 13.40
C SER A 24 15.57 -2.76 14.27
N ARG A 25 15.49 -1.52 13.83
CA ARG A 25 14.62 -0.49 14.45
C ARG A 25 13.14 -0.70 14.14
N LYS A 26 12.81 -1.58 13.19
CA LYS A 26 11.44 -1.94 12.79
C LYS A 26 10.93 -3.20 13.50
N ARG A 27 11.81 -4.14 13.88
CA ARG A 27 11.43 -5.44 14.45
C ARG A 27 12.40 -5.86 15.57
N GLU A 28 11.88 -6.02 16.79
CA GLU A 28 12.69 -6.31 17.98
C GLU A 28 13.50 -7.61 17.91
N CYS A 29 13.05 -8.63 17.17
CA CYS A 29 13.77 -9.90 17.07
C CYS A 29 14.65 -10.04 15.82
N GLN A 30 14.80 -8.98 15.01
CA GLN A 30 15.56 -9.04 13.77
C GLN A 30 16.96 -8.44 13.95
N GLN A 31 18.00 -9.26 13.81
CA GLN A 31 19.41 -8.88 14.00
C GLN A 31 20.07 -8.20 12.79
N PHE A 32 19.27 -7.79 11.80
CA PHE A 32 19.74 -7.05 10.63
C PHE A 32 18.71 -5.99 10.23
N GLN A 33 19.13 -4.96 9.51
CA GLN A 33 18.20 -4.01 8.87
C GLN A 33 18.63 -3.64 7.46
N VAL A 34 17.63 -3.37 6.62
CA VAL A 34 17.82 -2.81 5.28
C VAL A 34 17.76 -1.29 5.41
N VAL A 35 18.85 -0.61 5.07
CA VAL A 35 18.96 0.85 5.15
C VAL A 35 19.25 1.45 3.79
N ALA A 36 18.81 2.68 3.57
CA ALA A 36 19.21 3.49 2.44
C ALA A 36 20.66 3.97 2.65
N THR A 37 21.43 3.96 1.57
CA THR A 37 22.71 4.66 1.47
C THR A 37 22.46 6.11 1.04
N GLU A 38 23.50 6.94 1.03
CA GLU A 38 23.42 8.31 0.53
C GLU A 38 23.38 8.38 -1.01
N ASN A 39 23.56 7.26 -1.71
CA ASN A 39 23.59 7.21 -3.17
C ASN A 39 22.18 7.06 -3.74
N VAL A 40 21.77 8.00 -4.59
CA VAL A 40 20.50 7.91 -5.33
C VAL A 40 20.54 6.69 -6.26
N ASN A 41 19.43 5.95 -6.30
CA ASN A 41 19.27 4.80 -7.16
C ASN A 41 19.28 5.26 -8.64
N PRO A 42 20.10 4.69 -9.53
CA PRO A 42 20.14 5.09 -10.93
C PRO A 42 18.76 5.09 -11.62
N ILE A 43 17.88 4.15 -11.26
CA ILE A 43 16.51 4.09 -11.77
C ILE A 43 15.73 5.39 -11.47
N ALA A 44 15.94 6.00 -10.30
CA ALA A 44 15.29 7.25 -9.96
C ALA A 44 15.77 8.43 -10.84
N LEU A 45 17.08 8.48 -11.11
CA LEU A 45 17.68 9.51 -11.97
C LEU A 45 17.25 9.34 -13.43
N GLU A 46 17.30 8.12 -13.94
CA GLU A 46 16.88 7.75 -15.30
C GLU A 46 15.42 8.09 -15.56
N SER A 47 14.57 7.99 -14.53
CA SER A 47 13.15 8.34 -14.59
C SER A 47 12.85 9.82 -14.28
N ASN A 48 13.86 10.70 -14.19
CA ASN A 48 13.72 12.13 -13.93
C ASN A 48 12.88 12.45 -12.68
N ILE A 49 13.30 11.91 -11.53
CA ILE A 49 12.58 12.03 -10.26
C ILE A 49 12.29 13.47 -9.82
N ASP A 50 13.11 14.45 -10.20
CA ASP A 50 12.91 15.86 -9.84
C ASP A 50 11.61 16.45 -10.42
N CYS A 51 11.06 15.82 -11.46
CA CYS A 51 9.78 16.17 -12.07
C CYS A 51 8.63 15.23 -11.65
N ALA A 52 8.86 14.32 -10.70
CA ALA A 52 7.88 13.32 -10.27
C ALA A 52 6.89 13.88 -9.24
N LEU A 53 5.67 13.36 -9.25
CA LEU A 53 4.68 13.67 -8.22
C LEU A 53 4.99 12.90 -6.93
N ALA A 54 5.22 13.60 -5.82
CA ALA A 54 5.42 13.01 -4.50
C ALA A 54 4.09 12.81 -3.76
N THR A 55 3.87 11.61 -3.26
CA THR A 55 2.67 11.23 -2.49
C THR A 55 3.05 10.50 -1.21
N GLU A 56 2.16 10.51 -0.23
CA GLU A 56 2.34 9.72 0.99
C GLU A 56 2.43 8.23 0.66
N LYS A 57 3.46 7.57 1.20
CA LYS A 57 3.47 6.11 1.28
C LYS A 57 2.61 5.72 2.48
N LEU A 58 1.45 5.13 2.24
CA LEU A 58 0.64 4.61 3.34
C LEU A 58 1.17 3.26 3.86
N ASP A 59 0.87 2.95 5.11
CA ASP A 59 1.15 1.66 5.73
C ASP A 59 -0.11 0.80 5.73
N GLY A 60 -0.42 0.27 4.55
CA GLY A 60 -1.55 -0.61 4.30
C GLY A 60 -1.15 -1.94 3.68
N THR A 61 -2.15 -2.68 3.24
CA THR A 61 -1.98 -3.80 2.32
C THR A 61 -2.40 -3.37 0.92
N CYS A 62 -1.47 -3.46 -0.03
CA CYS A 62 -1.73 -3.11 -1.42
C CYS A 62 -2.84 -3.99 -2.02
N CYS A 63 -3.71 -3.34 -2.79
CA CYS A 63 -4.85 -3.90 -3.48
C CYS A 63 -4.86 -3.40 -4.93
N TYR A 64 -5.68 -4.03 -5.76
CA TYR A 64 -5.84 -3.70 -7.17
C TYR A 64 -7.29 -3.95 -7.57
N VAL A 65 -7.85 -3.17 -8.49
CA VAL A 65 -9.20 -3.41 -9.00
C VAL A 65 -9.12 -3.79 -10.46
N SER A 66 -9.70 -4.93 -10.81
CA SER A 66 -9.75 -5.42 -12.20
C SER A 66 -10.91 -6.41 -12.38
N ILE A 67 -11.14 -6.82 -13.63
CA ILE A 67 -12.27 -7.67 -13.98
C ILE A 67 -12.03 -9.11 -13.52
N TYR A 68 -13.01 -9.67 -12.81
CA TYR A 68 -13.08 -11.07 -12.46
C TYR A 68 -14.50 -11.58 -12.72
N LYS A 69 -14.64 -12.72 -13.42
CA LYS A 69 -15.95 -13.31 -13.77
C LYS A 69 -16.91 -12.29 -14.45
N GLY A 70 -16.37 -11.37 -15.25
CA GLY A 70 -17.13 -10.36 -15.99
C GLY A 70 -17.54 -9.11 -15.19
N GLN A 71 -17.09 -8.97 -13.94
CA GLN A 71 -17.44 -7.84 -13.07
C GLN A 71 -16.18 -7.19 -12.47
N SER A 72 -16.28 -5.90 -12.12
CA SER A 72 -15.21 -5.19 -11.40
C SER A 72 -15.05 -5.78 -10.00
N TYR A 73 -13.83 -6.21 -9.67
CA TYR A 73 -13.53 -6.91 -8.42
C TYR A 73 -12.33 -6.28 -7.72
N LEU A 74 -12.31 -6.35 -6.39
CA LEU A 74 -11.11 -6.05 -5.62
C LEU A 74 -10.21 -7.28 -5.61
N TRP A 75 -8.92 -7.05 -5.80
CA TRP A 75 -7.86 -8.05 -5.77
C TRP A 75 -6.88 -7.71 -4.66
N ALA A 76 -6.57 -8.68 -3.82
CA ALA A 76 -5.58 -8.55 -2.78
C ALA A 76 -4.20 -8.94 -3.31
N ARG A 77 -3.16 -8.28 -2.79
CA ARG A 77 -1.78 -8.63 -3.11
C ARG A 77 -1.43 -10.02 -2.59
N LEU A 78 -0.94 -10.90 -3.47
CA LEU A 78 -0.37 -12.18 -3.12
C LEU A 78 0.93 -12.39 -3.90
N ASP A 79 2.07 -12.11 -3.28
CA ASP A 79 3.36 -12.43 -3.88
C ASP A 79 3.60 -13.95 -3.84
N ARG A 80 3.97 -14.55 -4.98
CA ARG A 80 4.43 -15.94 -5.02
C ARG A 80 5.80 -16.04 -4.36
N LYS A 81 5.83 -16.66 -3.18
CA LYS A 81 7.04 -16.76 -2.34
C LYS A 81 7.89 -17.98 -2.70
N SER A 82 9.20 -17.84 -2.53
CA SER A 82 10.13 -18.95 -2.60
C SER A 82 9.90 -19.98 -1.48
N THR A 83 10.36 -21.21 -1.69
CA THR A 83 10.40 -22.26 -0.67
C THR A 83 11.50 -21.95 0.36
N LYS A 84 11.38 -22.52 1.57
CA LYS A 84 12.42 -22.35 2.61
C LYS A 84 13.80 -22.81 2.15
N GLN A 85 13.85 -23.87 1.35
CA GLN A 85 15.10 -24.41 0.80
C GLN A 85 15.72 -23.46 -0.23
N ALA A 86 14.90 -22.93 -1.15
CA ALA A 86 15.36 -21.99 -2.15
C ALA A 86 15.85 -20.67 -1.52
N ASP A 87 15.11 -20.13 -0.55
CA ASP A 87 15.51 -18.93 0.22
C ASP A 87 16.87 -19.13 0.92
N LYS A 88 17.09 -20.31 1.53
CA LYS A 88 18.38 -20.65 2.15
C LYS A 88 19.51 -20.71 1.12
N ARG A 89 19.27 -21.29 -0.06
CA ARG A 89 20.24 -21.37 -1.16
C ARG A 89 20.58 -19.97 -1.68
N PHE A 90 19.58 -19.13 -1.87
CA PHE A 90 19.75 -17.75 -2.31
C PHE A 90 20.54 -16.91 -1.32
N LYS A 91 20.20 -16.97 -0.03
CA LYS A 91 20.96 -16.28 1.03
C LYS A 91 22.41 -16.74 1.07
N LYS A 92 22.67 -18.05 0.99
CA LYS A 92 24.04 -18.57 0.93
C LYS A 92 24.82 -18.00 -0.26
N HIS A 93 24.19 -17.93 -1.44
CA HIS A 93 24.80 -17.32 -2.63
C HIS A 93 25.13 -15.83 -2.40
N GLN A 94 24.17 -15.07 -1.88
CA GLN A 94 24.35 -13.66 -1.55
C GLN A 94 25.52 -13.44 -0.56
N TYR A 95 25.60 -14.24 0.50
CA TYR A 95 26.70 -14.15 1.46
C TYR A 95 28.05 -14.50 0.83
N SER A 96 28.13 -15.56 0.01
CA SER A 96 29.39 -15.99 -0.60
C SER A 96 29.90 -15.03 -1.68
N HIS A 97 29.01 -14.41 -2.46
CA HIS A 97 29.39 -13.56 -3.60
C HIS A 97 29.23 -12.06 -3.33
N LYS A 98 28.70 -11.68 -2.15
CA LYS A 98 28.27 -10.31 -1.82
C LYS A 98 27.40 -9.67 -2.91
N SER A 99 26.64 -10.50 -3.64
CA SER A 99 25.82 -10.10 -4.77
C SER A 99 24.74 -11.15 -5.03
N CYS A 100 23.60 -10.72 -5.56
CA CYS A 100 22.59 -11.60 -6.12
C CYS A 100 22.89 -12.01 -7.58
N LYS A 101 23.84 -11.32 -8.26
CA LYS A 101 24.16 -11.58 -9.66
C LYS A 101 24.64 -13.03 -9.85
N GLY A 102 24.22 -13.63 -10.96
CA GLY A 102 24.56 -15.01 -11.33
C GLY A 102 23.75 -16.08 -10.60
N PHE A 103 22.89 -15.73 -9.64
CA PHE A 103 21.96 -16.69 -9.06
C PHE A 103 20.83 -17.01 -10.06
N THR A 104 20.59 -18.30 -10.31
CA THR A 104 19.49 -18.73 -11.18
C THR A 104 18.40 -19.40 -10.34
N TRP A 105 17.19 -18.85 -10.47
CA TRP A 105 15.97 -19.39 -9.88
C TRP A 105 15.34 -20.44 -10.80
N ASN A 106 15.02 -21.61 -10.26
CA ASN A 106 14.15 -22.60 -10.88
C ASN A 106 12.70 -22.31 -10.48
N VAL A 107 11.95 -21.59 -11.30
CA VAL A 107 10.58 -21.13 -11.01
C VAL A 107 9.61 -22.27 -10.64
N LYS A 108 9.84 -23.50 -11.13
CA LYS A 108 8.98 -24.65 -10.85
C LYS A 108 9.24 -25.23 -9.46
N GLU A 109 10.49 -25.30 -9.03
CA GLU A 109 10.90 -25.98 -7.79
C GLU A 109 11.11 -25.00 -6.63
N ASP A 110 11.64 -23.81 -6.92
CA ASP A 110 12.04 -22.85 -5.90
C ASP A 110 10.87 -22.04 -5.33
N PHE A 111 9.68 -22.12 -5.92
CA PHE A 111 8.53 -21.29 -5.55
C PHE A 111 7.31 -22.09 -5.17
N LYS A 112 6.59 -21.61 -4.15
CA LYS A 112 5.33 -22.21 -3.70
C LYS A 112 4.27 -22.14 -4.79
N THR A 113 3.31 -23.06 -4.71
CA THR A 113 2.09 -23.00 -5.52
C THR A 113 1.24 -21.80 -5.12
N VAL A 114 0.47 -21.31 -6.07
CA VAL A 114 -0.51 -20.23 -5.89
C VAL A 114 -1.89 -20.75 -6.30
N PRO A 115 -2.98 -20.12 -5.83
CA PRO A 115 -4.33 -20.46 -6.29
C PRO A 115 -4.47 -20.32 -7.82
N GLU A 116 -5.42 -21.04 -8.42
CA GLU A 116 -5.69 -20.96 -9.87
C GLU A 116 -6.09 -19.55 -10.31
N SER A 117 -6.84 -18.83 -9.47
CA SER A 117 -7.24 -17.45 -9.72
C SER A 117 -6.11 -16.43 -9.54
N TRP A 118 -4.90 -16.85 -9.16
CA TRP A 118 -3.76 -15.96 -9.03
C TRP A 118 -3.28 -15.47 -10.40
N VAL A 119 -3.06 -14.17 -10.52
CA VAL A 119 -2.47 -13.56 -11.72
C VAL A 119 -1.20 -12.80 -11.37
N PRO A 120 -0.14 -12.87 -12.21
CA PRO A 120 1.05 -12.06 -12.00
C PRO A 120 0.72 -10.57 -12.17
N ALA A 121 1.42 -9.72 -11.42
CA ALA A 121 1.27 -8.28 -11.60
C ALA A 121 1.83 -7.85 -12.98
N HIS A 122 1.26 -6.81 -13.58
CA HIS A 122 1.46 -6.49 -15.01
C HIS A 122 2.92 -6.25 -15.43
N ARG A 123 3.78 -5.79 -14.52
CA ARG A 123 5.20 -5.52 -14.81
C ARG A 123 6.14 -6.65 -14.40
N VAL A 124 5.60 -7.79 -13.98
CA VAL A 124 6.40 -9.01 -13.76
C VAL A 124 6.92 -9.51 -15.11
N GLN A 125 8.22 -9.77 -15.18
CA GLN A 125 8.84 -10.30 -16.39
C GLN A 125 8.36 -11.73 -16.65
N HIS A 126 8.31 -12.11 -17.93
CA HIS A 126 7.91 -13.45 -18.35
C HIS A 126 8.99 -14.08 -19.22
N HIS A 127 9.24 -15.38 -19.02
CA HIS A 127 10.10 -16.19 -19.86
C HIS A 127 9.33 -17.44 -20.28
N ASN A 128 9.21 -17.68 -21.59
CA ASN A 128 8.38 -18.76 -22.16
C ASN A 128 6.94 -18.78 -21.61
N GLY A 129 6.33 -17.60 -21.46
CA GLY A 129 4.97 -17.44 -20.94
C GLY A 129 4.81 -17.65 -19.43
N GLN A 130 5.88 -17.91 -18.68
CA GLN A 130 5.83 -18.06 -17.22
C GLN A 130 6.41 -16.83 -16.51
N PRO A 131 5.78 -16.34 -15.43
CA PRO A 131 6.31 -15.23 -14.65
C PRO A 131 7.62 -15.64 -13.97
N VAL A 132 8.65 -14.80 -14.11
CA VAL A 132 9.96 -14.98 -13.49
C VAL A 132 10.19 -13.99 -12.36
N PRO A 133 10.97 -14.35 -11.31
CA PRO A 133 11.28 -13.44 -10.23
C PRO A 133 12.21 -12.32 -10.65
N ASP A 134 12.15 -11.21 -9.92
CA ASP A 134 13.23 -10.22 -9.93
C ASP A 134 14.55 -10.78 -9.34
N ASP A 135 15.62 -9.98 -9.38
CA ASP A 135 16.94 -10.35 -8.85
C ASP A 135 16.93 -10.77 -7.36
N HIS A 136 15.87 -10.43 -6.63
CA HIS A 136 15.70 -10.72 -5.21
C HIS A 136 14.71 -11.87 -4.96
N GLY A 137 14.22 -12.54 -6.01
CA GLY A 137 13.29 -13.65 -5.86
C GLY A 137 11.83 -13.21 -5.67
N HIS A 138 11.45 -11.97 -5.97
CA HIS A 138 10.07 -11.53 -5.83
C HIS A 138 9.26 -11.79 -7.10
N ILE A 139 8.10 -12.43 -6.93
CA ILE A 139 7.08 -12.57 -7.97
C ILE A 139 5.76 -11.96 -7.45
N PRO A 140 5.58 -10.63 -7.60
CA PRO A 140 4.32 -9.93 -7.44
C PRO A 140 3.11 -10.61 -8.09
N GLY A 141 1.96 -10.61 -7.42
CA GLY A 141 0.71 -11.01 -8.05
C GLY A 141 -0.52 -10.69 -7.22
N TRP A 142 -1.66 -11.10 -7.75
CA TRP A 142 -2.97 -10.69 -7.28
C TRP A 142 -3.90 -11.89 -7.18
N VAL A 143 -4.80 -11.89 -6.21
CA VAL A 143 -5.92 -12.84 -6.14
C VAL A 143 -7.22 -12.08 -5.87
N PRO A 144 -8.34 -12.52 -6.46
CA PRO A 144 -9.62 -11.84 -6.25
C PRO A 144 -10.08 -12.02 -4.80
N VAL A 145 -10.66 -10.96 -4.25
CA VAL A 145 -11.22 -10.93 -2.89
C VAL A 145 -12.63 -11.50 -2.95
N GLU A 146 -12.76 -12.81 -2.75
CA GLU A 146 -14.05 -13.51 -2.68
C GLU A 146 -14.61 -13.48 -1.24
N LYS A 147 -15.93 -13.31 -1.10
CA LYS A 147 -16.63 -13.08 0.18
C LYS A 147 -16.36 -14.13 1.25
N ASP A 148 -16.17 -15.38 0.85
CA ASP A 148 -15.94 -16.51 1.76
C ASP A 148 -14.45 -16.72 2.11
N ASN A 149 -13.56 -15.93 1.54
CA ASN A 149 -12.13 -16.06 1.81
C ASN A 149 -11.74 -15.33 3.10
N LYS A 150 -11.66 -16.09 4.20
CA LYS A 150 -11.27 -15.58 5.52
C LYS A 150 -9.91 -14.88 5.55
N GLN A 151 -9.00 -15.17 4.62
CA GLN A 151 -7.71 -14.50 4.53
C GLN A 151 -7.86 -13.01 4.17
N TYR A 152 -8.91 -12.66 3.43
CA TYR A 152 -9.17 -11.33 2.90
C TYR A 152 -10.47 -10.75 3.45
N CYS A 153 -10.84 -11.11 4.69
CA CYS A 153 -12.07 -10.64 5.31
C CYS A 153 -12.11 -9.11 5.49
N TRP A 154 -10.97 -8.47 5.75
CA TRP A 154 -10.87 -7.00 5.86
C TRP A 154 -11.00 -6.32 4.50
N HIS A 155 -10.40 -6.89 3.45
CA HIS A 155 -10.62 -6.44 2.07
C HIS A 155 -12.08 -6.59 1.65
N SER A 156 -12.73 -7.68 2.07
CA SER A 156 -14.15 -7.90 1.78
C SER A 156 -15.05 -6.90 2.49
N SER A 157 -14.62 -6.34 3.63
CA SER A 157 -15.41 -5.38 4.41
C SER A 157 -15.52 -3.97 3.78
N VAL A 158 -14.72 -3.68 2.75
CA VAL A 158 -14.68 -2.36 2.08
C VAL A 158 -15.28 -2.39 0.68
N VAL A 159 -15.91 -3.49 0.28
CA VAL A 159 -16.58 -3.64 -1.01
C VAL A 159 -17.96 -4.23 -0.85
N ASP A 160 -18.91 -3.72 -1.63
CA ASP A 160 -20.20 -4.36 -1.84
C ASP A 160 -20.30 -4.71 -3.33
N TYR A 161 -20.16 -6.00 -3.65
CA TYR A 161 -20.20 -6.47 -5.03
C TYR A 161 -21.61 -6.47 -5.62
N ASP A 162 -22.66 -6.55 -4.80
CA ASP A 162 -24.03 -6.49 -5.29
C ASP A 162 -24.36 -5.07 -5.78
N ALA A 163 -23.92 -4.06 -5.02
CA ALA A 163 -24.05 -2.65 -5.39
C ALA A 163 -22.93 -2.17 -6.32
N GLY A 164 -21.85 -2.95 -6.48
CA GLY A 164 -20.72 -2.62 -7.33
C GLY A 164 -19.90 -1.43 -6.84
N VAL A 165 -19.79 -1.23 -5.52
CA VAL A 165 -19.14 -0.06 -4.89
C VAL A 165 -18.03 -0.46 -3.90
N ALA A 166 -17.16 0.48 -3.59
CA ALA A 166 -16.13 0.37 -2.57
C ALA A 166 -16.07 1.60 -1.66
N LEU A 167 -15.69 1.39 -0.39
CA LEU A 167 -15.40 2.46 0.56
C LEU A 167 -14.00 3.01 0.32
N VAL A 168 -13.91 4.31 0.03
CA VAL A 168 -12.68 5.01 -0.30
C VAL A 168 -12.50 6.24 0.59
N LEU A 169 -11.27 6.42 1.07
CA LEU A 169 -10.79 7.64 1.70
C LEU A 169 -9.95 8.40 0.67
N ARG A 170 -10.29 9.65 0.41
CA ARG A 170 -9.59 10.52 -0.55
C ARG A 170 -9.60 11.97 -0.07
N PRO A 171 -8.72 12.85 -0.59
CA PRO A 171 -8.91 14.29 -0.44
C PRO A 171 -10.24 14.72 -1.08
N SER A 172 -10.93 15.67 -0.45
CA SER A 172 -12.15 16.26 -0.99
C SER A 172 -11.84 17.03 -2.27
N ALA A 173 -12.73 16.95 -3.26
CA ALA A 173 -12.62 17.68 -4.51
C ALA A 173 -12.68 19.21 -4.33
N GLU A 174 -13.34 19.67 -3.27
CA GLU A 174 -13.49 21.11 -2.96
C GLU A 174 -12.32 21.66 -2.14
N ASN A 175 -11.70 20.80 -1.33
CA ASN A 175 -10.61 21.18 -0.43
C ASN A 175 -9.68 20.00 -0.16
N GLU A 176 -8.47 20.03 -0.71
CA GLU A 176 -7.47 18.97 -0.52
C GLU A 176 -6.98 18.78 0.93
N ASP A 177 -7.19 19.78 1.81
CA ASP A 177 -6.91 19.67 3.24
C ASP A 177 -8.01 18.94 4.03
N LEU A 178 -9.17 18.72 3.42
CA LEU A 178 -10.27 17.92 3.96
C LEU A 178 -10.23 16.52 3.34
N LEU A 179 -10.29 15.49 4.16
CA LEU A 179 -10.51 14.12 3.71
C LEU A 179 -12.00 13.81 3.59
N GLU A 180 -12.35 12.91 2.69
CA GLU A 180 -13.69 12.41 2.47
C GLU A 180 -13.66 10.88 2.52
N ILE A 181 -14.51 10.30 3.36
CA ILE A 181 -14.89 8.88 3.29
C ILE A 181 -16.14 8.77 2.45
N THR A 182 -16.09 8.04 1.34
CA THR A 182 -17.23 7.93 0.44
C THR A 182 -17.31 6.57 -0.25
N MET A 183 -18.43 6.31 -0.90
CA MET A 183 -18.62 5.17 -1.78
C MET A 183 -18.28 5.56 -3.21
N VAL A 184 -17.49 4.72 -3.89
CA VAL A 184 -17.13 4.90 -5.29
C VAL A 184 -17.48 3.62 -6.06
N PRO A 185 -18.07 3.71 -7.26
CA PRO A 185 -18.23 2.55 -8.12
C PRO A 185 -16.89 1.82 -8.34
N LEU A 186 -16.86 0.50 -8.17
CA LEU A 186 -15.68 -0.32 -8.42
C LEU A 186 -15.19 -0.16 -9.88
N ALA A 187 -16.10 0.10 -10.82
CA ALA A 187 -15.77 0.39 -12.21
C ALA A 187 -14.87 1.64 -12.36
N ASP A 188 -15.03 2.66 -11.53
CA ASP A 188 -14.22 3.88 -11.58
C ASP A 188 -12.79 3.63 -11.06
N LEU A 189 -12.61 2.58 -10.26
CA LEU A 189 -11.32 2.15 -9.71
C LEU A 189 -10.59 1.15 -10.62
N LEU A 190 -11.18 0.73 -11.75
CA LEU A 190 -10.56 -0.25 -12.64
C LEU A 190 -9.13 0.14 -13.03
N GLU A 191 -8.26 -0.86 -12.96
CA GLU A 191 -6.84 -0.78 -13.26
C GLU A 191 -6.00 0.08 -12.30
N GLN A 192 -6.61 0.54 -11.20
CA GLN A 192 -5.92 1.27 -10.14
C GLN A 192 -5.44 0.34 -9.04
N THR A 193 -4.30 0.67 -8.46
CA THR A 193 -3.87 0.07 -7.19
C THR A 193 -4.25 0.97 -6.02
N LEU A 194 -4.60 0.37 -4.90
CA LEU A 194 -5.01 1.05 -3.68
C LEU A 194 -4.23 0.48 -2.48
N GLU A 195 -4.21 1.20 -1.38
CA GLU A 195 -3.82 0.65 -0.08
C GLU A 195 -5.08 0.46 0.76
N LEU A 196 -5.29 -0.75 1.27
CA LEU A 196 -6.25 -0.99 2.34
C LEU A 196 -5.59 -0.63 3.66
N ILE A 197 -6.18 0.30 4.41
CA ILE A 197 -5.78 0.65 5.78
C ILE A 197 -6.94 0.37 6.74
N GLY A 198 -6.67 0.22 8.04
CA GLY A 198 -7.72 0.02 9.02
C GLY A 198 -7.31 -0.64 10.32
N THR A 199 -8.30 -0.89 11.18
CA THR A 199 -8.16 -1.41 12.54
C THR A 199 -7.32 -2.69 12.62
N ASN A 200 -7.45 -3.57 11.64
CA ASN A 200 -6.76 -4.86 11.63
C ASN A 200 -5.60 -4.94 10.63
N VAL A 201 -5.22 -3.81 10.02
CA VAL A 201 -4.16 -3.75 9.03
C VAL A 201 -2.89 -3.16 9.63
N ASN A 202 -1.76 -3.87 9.47
CA ASN A 202 -0.40 -3.43 9.85
C ASN A 202 -0.25 -2.83 11.26
N GLY A 203 -1.07 -3.27 12.22
CA GLY A 203 -1.04 -2.77 13.59
C GLY A 203 -1.82 -1.48 13.83
N ASN A 204 -2.67 -1.07 12.89
CA ASN A 204 -3.50 0.13 12.95
C ASN A 204 -2.71 1.43 13.20
N PRO A 205 -1.68 1.73 12.39
CA PRO A 205 -0.85 2.91 12.63
C PRO A 205 -1.62 4.23 12.47
N TYR A 206 -2.82 4.18 11.86
CA TYR A 206 -3.71 5.31 11.65
C TYR A 206 -4.80 5.46 12.73
N GLY A 207 -4.85 4.58 13.73
CA GLY A 207 -5.82 4.70 14.83
C GLY A 207 -7.29 4.58 14.38
N LEU A 208 -7.55 3.89 13.26
CA LEU A 208 -8.88 3.71 12.69
C LEU A 208 -9.70 2.73 13.53
N GLY A 209 -10.89 3.16 13.96
CA GLY A 209 -11.86 2.32 14.65
C GLY A 209 -11.31 1.64 15.92
N SER A 210 -12.00 0.58 16.34
CA SER A 210 -11.59 -0.23 17.49
C SER A 210 -11.84 -1.72 17.25
N LYS A 211 -11.30 -2.60 18.10
CA LYS A 211 -11.59 -4.04 18.00
C LYS A 211 -13.08 -4.37 18.09
N LYS A 212 -13.88 -3.54 18.77
CA LYS A 212 -15.34 -3.71 18.89
C LYS A 212 -16.09 -3.21 17.65
N GLN A 213 -15.58 -2.14 17.03
CA GLN A 213 -16.14 -1.50 15.85
C GLN A 213 -14.99 -1.23 14.86
N PRO A 214 -14.57 -2.25 14.09
CA PRO A 214 -13.43 -2.11 13.20
C PRO A 214 -13.79 -1.26 11.99
N VAL A 215 -12.85 -0.40 11.58
CA VAL A 215 -12.94 0.44 10.38
C VAL A 215 -11.82 0.06 9.44
N HIS A 216 -12.18 -0.19 8.19
CA HIS A 216 -11.24 -0.40 7.08
C HIS A 216 -11.64 0.48 5.91
N ILE A 217 -10.68 0.94 5.13
CA ILE A 217 -10.96 1.80 3.99
C ILE A 217 -9.86 1.70 2.94
N LEU A 218 -10.24 1.86 1.66
CA LEU A 218 -9.28 1.92 0.56
C LEU A 218 -8.79 3.35 0.36
N VAL A 219 -7.50 3.51 0.07
CA VAL A 219 -6.93 4.78 -0.40
C VAL A 219 -6.24 4.54 -1.72
N ALA A 220 -6.67 5.23 -2.79
CA ALA A 220 -6.03 5.08 -4.10
C ALA A 220 -4.57 5.54 -4.05
N HIS A 221 -3.66 4.76 -4.64
CA HIS A 221 -2.26 5.20 -4.75
C HIS A 221 -2.17 6.50 -5.52
N GLY A 222 -1.33 7.42 -5.04
CA GLY A 222 -1.16 8.72 -5.66
C GLY A 222 -2.23 9.75 -5.32
N SER A 223 -3.26 9.40 -4.52
CA SER A 223 -4.32 10.36 -4.16
C SER A 223 -3.92 11.34 -3.05
N VAL A 224 -3.04 10.95 -2.13
CA VAL A 224 -2.62 11.81 -1.00
C VAL A 224 -1.28 12.45 -1.33
N HIS A 225 -1.31 13.69 -1.82
CA HIS A 225 -0.12 14.43 -2.22
C HIS A 225 0.71 14.93 -1.03
N ILE A 226 2.03 15.00 -1.24
CA ILE A 226 2.95 15.79 -0.42
C ILE A 226 3.19 17.09 -1.18
N ARG A 227 2.76 18.22 -0.62
CA ARG A 227 2.75 19.52 -1.32
C ARG A 227 4.16 20.09 -1.53
N ASN A 228 4.98 20.03 -0.49
CA ASN A 228 6.34 20.59 -0.50
C ASN A 228 7.35 19.49 -0.13
N PRO A 229 7.52 18.45 -0.98
CA PRO A 229 8.49 17.41 -0.71
C PRO A 229 9.90 18.04 -0.73
N PRO A 230 10.80 17.66 0.20
CA PRO A 230 12.19 18.09 0.09
C PRO A 230 12.82 17.50 -1.19
N PRO A 231 13.90 18.11 -1.69
CA PRO A 231 14.70 17.52 -2.77
C PRO A 231 15.12 16.08 -2.46
N VAL A 232 15.40 15.30 -3.50
CA VAL A 232 15.90 13.92 -3.37
C VAL A 232 17.36 13.93 -2.97
N ASP A 233 17.58 14.36 -1.73
CA ASP A 233 18.87 14.43 -1.05
C ASP A 233 18.74 13.74 0.30
N TYR A 234 19.71 12.88 0.63
CA TYR A 234 19.62 12.00 1.79
C TYR A 234 19.47 12.78 3.10
N GLN A 235 20.28 13.83 3.29
CA GLN A 235 20.29 14.61 4.53
C GLN A 235 19.02 15.45 4.65
N GLN A 236 18.61 16.12 3.57
CA GLN A 236 17.38 16.91 3.57
C GLN A 236 16.14 16.06 3.82
N LEU A 237 16.05 14.86 3.23
CA LEU A 237 14.96 13.92 3.51
C LEU A 237 14.99 13.44 4.96
N CYS A 238 16.17 13.13 5.50
CA CYS A 238 16.32 12.73 6.90
C CYS A 238 15.82 13.82 7.87
N SER A 239 16.31 15.05 7.69
CA SER A 239 15.86 16.22 8.48
C SER A 239 14.37 16.50 8.29
N TRP A 240 13.84 16.43 7.07
CA TRP A 240 12.42 16.64 6.83
C TRP A 240 11.57 15.61 7.57
N PHE A 241 11.90 14.33 7.49
CA PHE A 241 11.21 13.30 8.27
C PHE A 241 11.28 13.59 9.77
N GLN A 242 12.43 13.96 10.31
CA GLN A 242 12.62 14.14 11.77
C GLN A 242 11.94 15.40 12.31
N ASP A 243 12.09 16.52 11.62
CA ASP A 243 11.86 17.84 12.19
C ASP A 243 10.62 18.53 11.61
N SER A 244 10.15 18.11 10.43
CA SER A 244 8.97 18.70 9.79
C SER A 244 7.67 18.06 10.28
N LYS A 245 6.63 18.90 10.48
CA LYS A 245 5.27 18.40 10.68
C LYS A 245 4.78 17.62 9.45
N GLU A 246 5.06 18.11 8.24
CA GLU A 246 4.74 17.42 6.99
C GLU A 246 5.49 16.09 6.84
N GLY A 247 6.64 15.96 7.52
CA GLY A 247 7.46 14.75 7.58
C GLY A 247 6.91 13.65 8.50
N ARG A 248 5.78 13.87 9.17
CA ARG A 248 5.11 12.87 10.02
C ARG A 248 4.30 11.87 9.20
N VAL A 249 5.01 11.20 8.31
CA VAL A 249 4.49 10.19 7.39
C VAL A 249 5.38 8.97 7.41
N GLU A 250 4.82 7.84 7.03
CA GLU A 250 5.51 6.55 6.93
C GLU A 250 6.63 6.57 5.87
N GLY A 251 6.39 7.31 4.79
CA GLY A 251 7.31 7.43 3.66
C GLY A 251 6.74 8.26 2.53
N ILE A 252 7.50 8.32 1.44
CA ILE A 252 7.14 9.00 0.19
C ILE A 252 7.14 7.97 -0.95
N VAL A 253 6.17 8.09 -1.86
CA VAL A 253 6.21 7.45 -3.18
C VAL A 253 6.25 8.55 -4.24
N TRP A 254 7.27 8.52 -5.09
CA TRP A 254 7.36 9.37 -6.27
C TRP A 254 6.81 8.62 -7.48
N HIS A 255 5.90 9.30 -8.20
CA HIS A 255 5.30 8.84 -9.45
C HIS A 255 5.95 9.58 -10.61
N CYS A 256 6.92 8.93 -11.26
CA CYS A 256 7.66 9.50 -12.38
C CYS A 256 6.80 9.54 -13.65
N ASN A 257 7.13 10.45 -14.56
CA ASN A 257 6.35 10.69 -15.78
C ASN A 257 6.37 9.52 -16.78
N ASP A 258 7.41 8.69 -16.73
CA ASP A 258 7.53 7.42 -17.48
C ASP A 258 6.70 6.27 -16.86
N GLY A 259 6.01 6.54 -15.75
CA GLY A 259 5.25 5.57 -14.98
C GLY A 259 6.12 4.71 -14.05
N THR A 260 7.40 5.01 -13.88
CA THR A 260 8.24 4.41 -12.85
C THR A 260 7.79 4.89 -11.47
N LEU A 261 7.78 3.98 -10.52
CA LEU A 261 7.53 4.28 -9.11
C LEU A 261 8.81 4.04 -8.34
N VAL A 262 9.18 4.99 -7.48
CA VAL A 262 10.26 4.82 -6.49
C VAL A 262 9.75 5.32 -5.14
N LYS A 263 10.28 4.77 -4.05
CA LYS A 263 9.81 5.13 -2.71
C LYS A 263 10.94 5.34 -1.72
N LEU A 264 10.62 6.06 -0.65
CA LEU A 264 11.43 6.08 0.55
C LEU A 264 10.53 5.79 1.73
N HIS A 265 11.00 4.98 2.65
CA HIS A 265 10.29 4.67 3.89
C HIS A 265 11.17 5.09 5.04
N ARG A 266 10.61 5.73 6.09
CA ARG A 266 11.35 6.21 7.27
C ARG A 266 12.35 5.20 7.82
N HIS A 267 11.98 3.94 7.89
CA HIS A 267 12.87 2.91 8.44
C HIS A 267 14.12 2.66 7.60
N HIS A 268 14.12 2.94 6.29
CA HIS A 268 15.34 2.88 5.48
C HIS A 268 16.35 3.94 5.92
N LEU A 269 15.89 5.08 6.47
CA LEU A 269 16.75 6.11 7.09
C LEU A 269 17.06 5.79 8.57
N GLY A 270 16.71 4.60 9.05
CA GLY A 270 16.84 4.24 10.46
C GLY A 270 15.86 4.97 11.39
N LEU A 271 14.83 5.62 10.87
CA LEU A 271 13.83 6.32 11.68
C LEU A 271 12.67 5.38 12.06
N ARG A 272 12.13 5.53 13.27
CA ARG A 272 10.92 4.81 13.72
C ARG A 272 9.66 5.34 13.03
N TRP A 273 8.50 4.75 13.27
CA TRP A 273 7.21 5.37 12.92
C TRP A 273 7.14 6.81 13.48
N PRO A 274 6.46 7.77 12.81
CA PRO A 274 6.28 9.11 13.34
C PRO A 274 5.72 9.13 14.77
N ASP A 275 6.25 10.01 15.63
CA ASP A 275 5.68 10.24 16.95
C ASP A 275 4.45 11.15 16.85
N GLY A 276 3.37 10.77 17.53
CA GLY A 276 2.09 11.50 17.53
C GLY A 276 1.23 11.27 16.28
N ASP A 277 0.30 12.18 16.02
CA ASP A 277 -0.61 12.09 14.86
C ASP A 277 0.18 12.26 13.54
N THR A 278 -0.02 11.32 12.61
CA THR A 278 0.47 11.44 11.23
C THR A 278 -0.29 12.55 10.48
N ILE A 279 0.27 13.02 9.37
CA ILE A 279 -0.41 14.02 8.53
C ILE A 279 -1.78 13.53 8.06
N LEU A 280 -1.91 12.28 7.60
CA LEU A 280 -3.20 11.72 7.23
C LEU A 280 -4.21 11.75 8.40
N ASN A 281 -3.78 11.34 9.60
CA ASN A 281 -4.66 11.30 10.77
C ASN A 281 -5.09 12.68 11.26
N ALA A 282 -4.20 13.66 11.16
CA ALA A 282 -4.44 15.01 11.66
C ALA A 282 -5.39 15.83 10.77
N ARG A 283 -5.70 15.35 9.55
CA ARG A 283 -6.63 16.05 8.65
C ARG A 283 -8.08 15.87 9.11
N PRO A 284 -8.90 16.93 9.01
CA PRO A 284 -10.34 16.79 9.18
C PRO A 284 -10.91 15.85 8.12
N VAL A 285 -11.99 15.16 8.47
CA VAL A 285 -12.65 14.20 7.59
C VAL A 285 -14.17 14.42 7.60
N VAL A 286 -14.80 14.30 6.44
CA VAL A 286 -16.25 14.23 6.28
C VAL A 286 -16.65 12.84 5.79
N VAL A 287 -17.77 12.33 6.29
CA VAL A 287 -18.33 11.04 5.84
C VAL A 287 -19.47 11.31 4.87
N HIS A 288 -19.34 10.83 3.64
CA HIS A 288 -20.34 10.91 2.57
C HIS A 288 -20.66 9.51 2.03
N VAL A 289 -21.38 8.73 2.83
CA VAL A 289 -21.81 7.37 2.52
C VAL A 289 -23.34 7.39 2.50
N ASP A 290 -23.92 7.58 1.32
CA ASP A 290 -25.37 7.64 1.18
C ASP A 290 -26.01 6.24 1.27
N GLY A 291 -26.85 6.04 2.29
CA GLY A 291 -27.59 4.78 2.49
C GLY A 291 -28.71 4.52 1.48
N THR A 292 -29.08 5.49 0.64
CA THR A 292 -30.17 5.34 -0.35
C THR A 292 -29.92 4.26 -1.40
N ILE A 293 -28.69 3.76 -1.52
CA ILE A 293 -28.34 2.67 -2.44
C ILE A 293 -29.04 1.34 -2.05
N ARG A 294 -29.58 1.19 -0.83
CA ARG A 294 -30.32 -0.02 -0.42
C ARG A 294 -31.44 0.23 0.60
N GLU A 295 -32.65 -0.26 0.31
CA GLU A 295 -33.60 -0.78 1.30
C GLU A 295 -33.09 -2.15 1.79
N TYR A 296 -31.97 -2.19 2.52
CA TYR A 296 -31.48 -3.43 3.14
C TYR A 296 -31.87 -3.46 4.62
N ASP A 297 -32.17 -4.68 5.08
CA ASP A 297 -32.47 -4.98 6.47
C ASP A 297 -31.35 -4.40 7.36
N ILE A 298 -31.68 -3.40 8.18
CA ILE A 298 -30.78 -2.63 9.08
C ILE A 298 -30.15 -3.54 10.18
N THR A 299 -30.27 -4.86 10.03
CA THR A 299 -29.83 -5.88 10.97
C THR A 299 -28.40 -6.37 10.70
N SER A 300 -27.78 -6.06 9.55
CA SER A 300 -26.36 -6.36 9.32
C SER A 300 -25.45 -5.30 9.95
N LYS A 301 -24.60 -5.71 10.89
CA LYS A 301 -23.50 -4.90 11.44
C LYS A 301 -22.34 -4.79 10.44
N ASP A 302 -22.61 -4.30 9.23
CA ASP A 302 -21.58 -4.05 8.22
C ASP A 302 -21.12 -2.59 8.23
N LEU A 303 -19.89 -2.37 7.75
CA LEU A 303 -19.22 -1.08 7.82
C LEU A 303 -19.90 0.00 6.97
N PHE A 304 -20.52 -0.38 5.87
CA PHE A 304 -21.29 0.52 5.01
C PHE A 304 -22.47 1.11 5.77
N THR A 305 -23.25 0.27 6.45
CA THR A 305 -24.40 0.68 7.27
C THR A 305 -23.96 1.57 8.44
N SER A 306 -22.85 1.25 9.09
CA SER A 306 -22.31 2.08 10.18
C SER A 306 -21.86 3.46 9.68
N LEU A 307 -21.21 3.54 8.52
CA LEU A 307 -20.78 4.83 7.95
C LEU A 307 -21.95 5.63 7.37
N SER A 308 -22.99 4.98 6.86
CA SER A 308 -24.16 5.70 6.35
C SER A 308 -24.94 6.43 7.44
N GLN A 309 -24.91 5.93 8.68
CA GLN A 309 -25.47 6.63 9.85
C GLN A 309 -24.72 7.92 10.18
N LEU A 310 -23.46 8.04 9.74
CA LEU A 310 -22.62 9.22 9.91
C LEU A 310 -22.62 10.12 8.66
N ASN A 311 -23.50 9.88 7.69
CA ASN A 311 -23.52 10.65 6.45
C ASN A 311 -23.70 12.15 6.71
N GLY A 312 -22.82 12.97 6.14
CA GLY A 312 -22.73 14.42 6.36
C GLY A 312 -21.99 14.83 7.63
N HIS A 313 -21.59 13.90 8.50
CA HIS A 313 -20.85 14.23 9.71
C HIS A 313 -19.40 14.59 9.39
N ARG A 314 -18.90 15.60 10.11
CA ARG A 314 -17.51 16.06 10.02
C ARG A 314 -16.79 15.84 11.34
N PHE A 315 -15.57 15.33 11.24
CA PHE A 315 -14.68 15.07 12.36
C PHE A 315 -13.38 15.88 12.19
N SER A 316 -12.78 16.25 13.32
CA SER A 316 -11.52 17.00 13.33
C SER A 316 -10.33 16.15 12.87
N ARG A 317 -10.39 14.83 13.10
CA ARG A 317 -9.34 13.87 12.73
C ARG A 317 -9.96 12.56 12.29
N LEU A 318 -9.19 11.78 11.52
CA LEU A 318 -9.62 10.47 11.03
C LEU A 318 -9.94 9.46 12.16
N GLN A 319 -9.17 9.51 13.25
CA GLN A 319 -9.37 8.64 14.42
C GLN A 319 -10.54 9.04 15.32
N ASP A 320 -11.10 10.24 15.12
CA ASP A 320 -12.22 10.73 15.93
C ASP A 320 -13.58 10.16 15.46
N ILE A 321 -13.60 9.37 14.38
CA ILE A 321 -14.79 8.68 13.90
C ILE A 321 -15.18 7.60 14.92
N GLN A 322 -16.35 7.78 15.52
CA GLN A 322 -16.97 6.84 16.45
C GLN A 322 -18.35 6.47 15.94
N PHE A 323 -18.74 5.21 16.11
CA PHE A 323 -20.11 4.78 15.85
C PHE A 323 -20.85 4.69 17.17
N ASP A 324 -22.13 5.08 17.17
CA ASP A 324 -22.95 4.97 18.37
C ASP A 324 -22.99 3.52 18.89
N PRO A 325 -23.03 3.29 20.21
CA PRO A 325 -22.92 1.97 20.83
C PRO A 325 -23.97 0.92 20.43
#